data_AF-A0A7C8YJK9-F1
#
_entry.id   AF-A0A7C8YJK9-F1
#
_cell.length_a   1.000
_cell.length_b   1.000
_cell.length_c   1.000
_cell.angle_alpha   90.00
_cell.angle_beta   90.00
_cell.angle_gamma   90.00
#
_symmetry.space_group_name_H-M   'P 1'
#
loop_
_entity.id
_entity.type
_entity.pdbx_description
1 polymer ?
#
loop_
_entity_poly.entity_id
_entity_poly.type
_entity_poly.pdbx_seq_one_letter_code
_entity_poly.pdbx_strand_id
1 'polypeptide(L)'
;LNRLLGFDGLLNLVMGKQIEEKPLGTNGLLIKHIQEQFKAKSGKSESVFYAVTDLSILRFMVEVCWGPMLAAFSVTLDKNDDKLATMQCLQGFRCAVHVTAVLGMQTERDAFVTSLAKFTYLHCAADMKQKNVDA
;
A
#
# COMPACT_ATOMS: atom_id res chain seq x y z
N LEU A 1 -25.79 -11.59 -8.97
CA LEU A 1 -26.04 -11.40 -7.52
C LEU A 1 -24.94 -10.47 -6.98
N ASN A 2 -24.98 -9.19 -7.37
CA ASN A 2 -23.93 -8.22 -7.03
C ASN A 2 -24.40 -7.38 -5.84
N ARG A 3 -23.94 -7.73 -4.63
CA ARG A 3 -23.95 -6.79 -3.50
C ARG A 3 -22.72 -5.89 -3.67
N LEU A 4 -22.93 -4.66 -4.14
CA LEU A 4 -21.93 -3.59 -4.09
C LEU A 4 -21.68 -3.22 -2.61
N LEU A 5 -20.84 -4.01 -1.95
CA LEU A 5 -20.39 -3.79 -0.57
C LEU A 5 -19.52 -2.53 -0.54
N GLY A 6 -20.15 -1.43 -0.17
CA GLY A 6 -19.58 -0.08 -0.16
C GLY A 6 -20.64 0.97 -0.45
N PHE A 7 -21.66 0.61 -1.24
CA PHE A 7 -22.79 1.50 -1.54
C PHE A 7 -23.79 1.56 -0.39
N ASP A 8 -23.86 0.52 0.45
CA ASP A 8 -24.72 0.51 1.65
C ASP A 8 -24.33 1.61 2.65
N GLY A 9 -23.02 1.90 2.78
CA GLY A 9 -22.55 3.01 3.62
C GLY A 9 -22.96 4.38 3.09
N LEU A 10 -22.95 4.55 1.76
CA LEU A 10 -23.39 5.77 1.08
C LEU A 10 -24.92 5.93 1.11
N LEU A 11 -25.66 4.84 0.88
CA LEU A 11 -27.11 4.81 0.99
C LEU A 11 -27.57 5.14 2.41
N ASN A 12 -26.87 4.67 3.45
CA ASN A 12 -27.24 4.98 4.82
C ASN A 12 -26.96 6.45 5.20
N LEU A 13 -25.99 7.10 4.54
CA LEU A 13 -25.75 8.54 4.68
C LEU A 13 -26.84 9.38 3.99
N VAL A 14 -27.34 8.90 2.84
CA VAL A 14 -28.36 9.60 2.03
C VAL A 14 -29.79 9.33 2.50
N MET A 15 -30.06 8.12 3.03
CA MET A 15 -31.38 7.65 3.48
C MET A 15 -31.58 7.78 5.00
N GLY A 16 -30.55 8.21 5.72
CA GLY A 16 -30.62 8.55 7.14
C GLY A 16 -31.55 9.75 7.35
N LYS A 17 -32.81 9.44 7.61
CA LYS A 17 -33.89 10.29 8.14
C LYS A 17 -33.38 11.67 8.60
N GLN A 18 -33.78 12.71 7.86
CA GLN A 18 -33.83 14.09 8.36
C GLN A 18 -34.75 14.09 9.58
N ILE A 19 -34.18 13.94 10.77
CA ILE A 19 -34.84 14.35 12.00
C ILE A 19 -34.50 15.83 12.14
N GLU A 20 -35.54 16.62 11.89
CA GLU A 20 -35.60 18.06 12.07
C GLU A 20 -35.11 18.44 13.48
N GLU A 21 -33.85 18.84 13.61
CA GLU A 21 -33.36 19.48 14.84
C GLU A 21 -32.72 20.84 14.51
N LYS A 22 -33.44 21.85 14.98
CA LYS A 22 -33.20 23.30 15.04
C LYS A 22 -31.72 23.66 15.35
N PRO A 23 -31.18 24.77 14.83
CA PRO A 23 -29.76 25.11 14.97
C PRO A 23 -29.48 25.63 16.39
N LEU A 24 -29.20 24.73 17.33
CA LEU A 24 -28.62 25.10 18.62
C LEU A 24 -27.18 24.60 18.68
N GLY A 25 -26.28 25.58 18.78
CA GLY A 25 -24.83 25.54 18.64
C GLY A 25 -24.12 24.27 19.10
N THR A 26 -23.08 23.93 18.34
CA THR A 26 -21.95 23.02 18.61
C THR A 26 -21.91 22.45 20.03
N ASN A 27 -22.84 21.54 20.35
CA ASN A 27 -22.88 20.89 21.64
C ASN A 27 -21.77 19.86 21.63
N GLY A 28 -20.77 19.99 22.51
CA GLY A 28 -19.68 19.02 22.64
C GLY A 28 -20.17 17.56 22.82
N LEU A 29 -21.42 17.39 23.23
CA LEU A 29 -22.14 16.12 23.25
C LEU A 29 -22.31 15.50 21.85
N LEU A 30 -22.62 16.29 20.82
CA LEU A 30 -22.74 15.82 19.44
C LEU A 30 -21.36 15.39 18.90
N ILE A 31 -20.32 16.18 19.16
CA ILE A 31 -18.94 15.86 18.75
C ILE A 31 -18.46 14.58 19.45
N LYS A 32 -18.72 14.46 20.75
CA LYS A 32 -18.38 13.28 21.55
C LYS A 32 -19.14 12.04 21.06
N HIS A 33 -20.42 12.18 20.79
CA HIS A 33 -21.25 11.09 20.25
C HIS A 33 -20.75 10.63 18.88
N ILE A 34 -20.40 11.56 17.98
CA ILE A 34 -19.82 11.25 16.67
C ILE A 34 -18.48 10.50 16.84
N GLN A 35 -17.57 10.98 17.69
CA GLN A 35 -16.29 10.31 17.95
C GLN A 35 -16.45 8.92 18.57
N GLU A 36 -17.40 8.75 19.49
CA GLU A 36 -17.73 7.45 20.08
C GLU A 36 -18.29 6.48 19.04
N GLN A 37 -19.13 6.95 18.11
CA GLN A 37 -19.62 6.13 16.99
C GLN A 37 -18.49 5.70 16.04
N PHE A 38 -17.51 6.58 15.75
CA PHE A 38 -16.34 6.21 14.95
C PHE A 38 -15.43 5.19 15.67
N LYS A 39 -15.23 5.34 16.98
CA LYS A 39 -14.47 4.37 17.79
C LYS A 39 -15.19 3.03 17.94
N ALA A 40 -16.51 3.04 18.12
CA ALA A 40 -17.33 1.83 18.24
C ALA A 40 -17.39 1.05 16.90
N LYS A 41 -17.35 1.75 15.76
CA LYS A 41 -17.24 1.15 14.43
C LYS A 41 -15.80 0.80 14.03
N SER A 42 -14.81 1.07 14.88
CA SER A 42 -13.42 0.64 14.73
C SER A 42 -13.21 -0.83 15.15
N GLY A 43 -14.27 -1.65 15.20
CA GLY A 43 -14.10 -3.10 15.17
C GLY A 43 -13.31 -3.44 13.91
N LYS A 44 -12.19 -4.18 14.05
CA LYS A 44 -11.41 -4.70 12.91
C LYS A 44 -12.40 -5.42 12.00
N SER A 45 -12.79 -4.77 10.90
CA SER A 45 -13.52 -5.45 9.84
C SER A 45 -12.62 -6.59 9.40
N GLU A 46 -13.11 -7.83 9.48
CA GLU A 46 -12.37 -8.97 8.92
C GLU A 46 -12.02 -8.61 7.48
N SER A 47 -10.72 -8.52 7.20
CA SER A 47 -10.24 -8.22 5.87
C SER A 47 -10.57 -9.41 4.98
N VAL A 48 -11.56 -9.25 4.10
CA VAL A 48 -11.89 -10.24 3.10
C VAL A 48 -10.87 -10.11 1.96
N PHE A 49 -10.12 -11.17 1.70
CA PHE A 49 -9.18 -11.25 0.59
C PHE A 49 -9.83 -11.98 -0.59
N TYR A 50 -9.60 -11.45 -1.80
CA TYR A 50 -10.06 -12.07 -3.04
C TYR A 50 -8.86 -12.50 -3.86
N ALA A 51 -8.88 -13.74 -4.37
CA ALA A 51 -7.91 -14.19 -5.35
C ALA A 51 -8.29 -13.64 -6.72
N VAL A 52 -7.33 -13.00 -7.38
CA VAL A 52 -7.50 -12.42 -8.71
C VAL A 52 -6.58 -13.14 -9.68
N THR A 53 -7.13 -13.69 -10.76
CA THR A 53 -6.38 -14.32 -11.85
C THR A 53 -6.32 -13.46 -13.12
N ASP A 54 -7.14 -12.41 -13.20
CA ASP A 54 -7.15 -11.48 -14.33
C ASP A 54 -5.92 -10.55 -14.27
N LEU A 55 -5.09 -10.64 -15.31
CA LEU A 55 -3.88 -9.83 -15.45
C LEU A 55 -4.18 -8.33 -15.58
N SER A 56 -5.38 -7.96 -16.05
CA SER A 56 -5.81 -6.56 -16.17
C SER A 56 -5.97 -5.92 -14.80
N ILE A 57 -6.62 -6.64 -13.87
CA ILE A 57 -6.78 -6.21 -12.48
C ILE A 57 -5.42 -6.17 -11.78
N LEU A 58 -4.59 -7.20 -11.98
CA LEU A 58 -3.23 -7.23 -11.43
C LEU A 58 -2.40 -6.03 -11.89
N ARG A 59 -2.48 -5.65 -13.18
CA ARG A 59 -1.82 -4.47 -13.72
C ARG A 59 -2.25 -3.20 -13.00
N PHE A 60 -3.55 -2.96 -12.83
CA PHE A 60 -4.04 -1.80 -12.08
C PHE A 60 -3.53 -1.78 -10.63
N MET A 61 -3.47 -2.94 -9.97
CA MET A 61 -2.92 -3.03 -8.61
C MET A 61 -1.44 -2.60 -8.58
N VAL A 62 -0.65 -3.09 -9.54
CA VAL A 62 0.78 -2.78 -9.65
C VAL A 62 1.02 -1.30 -10.01
N GLU A 63 0.22 -0.73 -10.92
CA GLU A 63 0.29 0.69 -11.30
C GLU A 63 0.14 1.62 -10.09
N VAL A 64 -0.66 1.24 -9.09
CA VAL A 64 -0.87 2.03 -7.88
C VAL A 64 0.23 1.76 -6.84
N CYS A 65 0.70 0.52 -6.69
CA CYS A 65 1.58 0.17 -5.56
C CYS A 65 3.08 0.16 -5.89
N TRP A 66 3.50 0.23 -7.16
CA TRP A 66 4.92 0.12 -7.51
C TRP A 66 5.79 1.22 -6.90
N GLY A 67 5.32 2.48 -6.89
CA GLY A 67 6.06 3.60 -6.32
C GLY A 67 6.28 3.46 -4.81
N PRO A 68 5.24 3.21 -4.00
CA PRO A 68 5.37 2.90 -2.58
C PRO A 68 6.24 1.67 -2.30
N MET A 69 6.14 0.59 -3.09
CA MET A 69 7.00 -0.59 -2.95
C MET A 69 8.47 -0.23 -3.18
N LEU A 70 8.77 0.47 -4.29
CA LEU A 70 10.11 0.92 -4.62
C LEU A 70 10.69 1.77 -3.48
N ALA A 71 9.94 2.77 -3.02
CA ALA A 71 10.37 3.64 -1.92
C ALA A 71 10.65 2.85 -0.64
N ALA A 72 9.76 1.93 -0.26
CA ALA A 72 9.93 1.10 0.93
C ALA A 72 11.20 0.26 0.84
N PHE A 73 11.39 -0.46 -0.27
CA PHE A 73 12.56 -1.33 -0.42
C PHE A 73 13.87 -0.54 -0.48
N SER A 74 13.92 0.55 -1.25
CA SER A 74 15.12 1.37 -1.38
C SER A 74 15.53 2.01 -0.06
N VAL A 75 14.57 2.59 0.68
CA VAL A 75 14.85 3.23 1.97
C VAL A 75 15.29 2.20 3.01
N THR A 76 14.67 1.03 3.05
CA THR A 76 15.07 -0.02 3.99
C THR A 76 16.46 -0.57 3.67
N LEU A 77 16.79 -0.81 2.40
CA LEU A 77 18.14 -1.25 2.00
C LEU A 77 19.22 -0.23 2.33
N ASP A 78 18.94 1.05 2.12
CA ASP A 78 19.88 2.14 2.36
C ASP A 78 20.14 2.33 3.86
N LYS A 79 19.08 2.39 4.67
CA LYS A 79 19.15 2.80 6.09
C LYS A 79 19.28 1.65 7.08
N ASN A 80 19.00 0.42 6.69
CA ASN A 80 19.02 -0.72 7.60
C ASN A 80 20.19 -1.66 7.27
N ASP A 81 20.87 -2.15 8.31
CA ASP A 81 21.90 -3.19 8.22
C ASP A 81 21.39 -4.55 8.75
N ASP A 82 20.11 -4.63 9.14
CA ASP A 82 19.46 -5.89 9.49
C ASP A 82 19.40 -6.84 8.29
N LYS A 83 19.91 -8.05 8.49
CA LYS A 83 20.05 -9.06 7.45
C LYS A 83 18.69 -9.56 6.95
N LEU A 84 17.71 -9.72 7.85
CA LEU A 84 16.37 -10.20 7.49
C LEU A 84 15.62 -9.15 6.67
N ALA A 85 15.63 -7.89 7.11
CA ALA A 85 15.05 -6.78 6.36
C ALA A 85 15.67 -6.65 4.96
N THR A 86 17.00 -6.74 4.88
CA THR A 86 17.74 -6.72 3.60
C THR A 86 17.25 -7.83 2.67
N MET A 87 17.24 -9.08 3.15
CA MET A 87 16.79 -10.22 2.34
C MET A 87 15.35 -10.07 1.85
N GLN A 88 14.44 -9.57 2.70
CA GLN A 88 13.05 -9.33 2.31
C GLN A 88 12.93 -8.24 1.25
N CYS A 89 13.71 -7.16 1.35
CA CYS A 89 13.72 -6.11 0.33
C CYS A 89 14.28 -6.60 -1.01
N LEU A 90 15.38 -7.38 -1.00
CA LEU A 90 15.93 -7.99 -2.22
C LEU A 90 14.93 -8.95 -2.88
N GLN A 91 14.23 -9.75 -2.08
CA GLN A 91 13.15 -10.60 -2.57
C GLN A 91 11.99 -9.78 -3.14
N GLY A 92 11.63 -8.67 -2.49
CA GLY A 92 10.64 -7.70 -2.98
C GLY A 92 11.02 -7.12 -4.34
N PHE A 93 12.28 -6.68 -4.50
CA PHE A 93 12.82 -6.22 -5.78
C PHE A 93 12.73 -7.30 -6.86
N ARG A 94 13.18 -8.53 -6.58
CA ARG A 94 13.08 -9.65 -7.54
C ARG A 94 11.64 -9.89 -8.00
N CYS A 95 10.70 -9.94 -7.07
CA CYS A 95 9.28 -10.14 -7.38
C CYS A 95 8.71 -8.96 -8.18
N ALA A 96 9.02 -7.72 -7.79
CA ALA A 96 8.54 -6.52 -8.47
C ALA A 96 9.07 -6.42 -9.91
N VAL A 97 10.37 -6.68 -10.14
CA VAL A 97 10.98 -6.76 -11.47
C VAL A 97 10.31 -7.85 -12.31
N HIS A 98 10.06 -9.02 -11.72
CA HIS A 98 9.42 -10.12 -12.43
C HIS A 98 7.98 -9.78 -12.84
N VAL A 99 7.16 -9.28 -11.92
CA VAL A 99 5.76 -8.93 -12.19
C VAL A 99 5.66 -7.80 -13.22
N THR A 100 6.48 -6.74 -13.10
CA THR A 100 6.50 -5.64 -14.07
C THR A 100 6.98 -6.09 -15.45
N ALA A 101 7.92 -7.04 -15.53
CA ALA A 101 8.31 -7.65 -16.80
C ALA A 101 7.18 -8.45 -17.44
N VAL A 102 6.52 -9.33 -16.67
CA VAL A 102 5.40 -10.16 -17.15
C VAL A 102 4.23 -9.30 -17.64
N LEU A 103 3.96 -8.18 -16.96
CA LEU A 103 2.90 -7.26 -17.33
C LEU A 103 3.27 -6.33 -18.50
N GLY A 104 4.54 -6.25 -18.91
CA GLY A 104 4.99 -5.29 -19.94
C GLY A 104 5.07 -3.84 -19.45
N MET A 105 5.33 -3.64 -18.15
CA MET A 105 5.47 -2.34 -17.49
C MET A 105 6.93 -1.89 -17.51
N GLN A 106 7.38 -1.42 -18.69
CA GLN A 106 8.79 -1.16 -18.99
C GLN A 106 9.39 -0.10 -18.06
N THR A 107 8.72 1.04 -17.88
CA THR A 107 9.20 2.17 -17.06
C THR A 107 9.37 1.78 -15.60
N GLU A 108 8.38 1.08 -15.04
CA GLU A 108 8.37 0.63 -13.66
C GLU A 108 9.45 -0.41 -13.43
N ARG A 109 9.60 -1.36 -14.37
CA ARG A 109 10.67 -2.35 -14.33
C ARG A 109 12.04 -1.69 -14.30
N ASP A 110 12.28 -0.74 -15.20
CA ASP A 110 13.55 -0.05 -15.30
C ASP A 110 13.84 0.78 -14.05
N ALA A 111 12.82 1.35 -13.40
CA ALA A 111 12.95 2.03 -12.12
C ALA A 111 13.42 1.06 -11.00
N PHE A 112 12.82 -0.13 -10.89
CA PHE A 112 13.26 -1.15 -9.94
C PHE A 112 14.69 -1.61 -10.21
N VAL A 113 15.02 -1.94 -11.45
CA VAL A 113 16.36 -2.40 -11.85
C VAL A 113 17.41 -1.33 -11.59
N THR A 114 17.12 -0.07 -11.94
CA THR A 114 18.04 1.05 -11.72
C THR A 114 18.29 1.28 -10.24
N SER A 115 17.25 1.19 -9.41
CA SER A 115 17.41 1.35 -7.96
C SER A 115 18.24 0.22 -7.35
N LEU A 116 18.02 -1.03 -7.78
CA LEU A 116 18.82 -2.16 -7.32
C LEU A 116 20.28 -2.04 -7.76
N ALA A 117 20.52 -1.65 -9.02
CA ALA A 117 21.87 -1.41 -9.53
C ALA A 117 22.62 -0.35 -8.71
N LYS A 118 21.96 0.75 -8.34
CA LYS A 118 22.55 1.77 -7.45
C LYS A 118 22.92 1.19 -6.08
N PHE A 119 22.09 0.32 -5.53
CA PHE A 119 22.32 -0.33 -4.24
C PHE A 119 23.53 -1.27 -4.24
N THR A 120 23.94 -1.85 -5.37
CA THR A 120 25.12 -2.73 -5.40
C THR A 120 26.47 -2.01 -5.20
N TYR A 121 26.51 -0.67 -5.27
CA TYR A 121 27.74 0.14 -5.16
C TYR A 121 28.87 -0.26 -6.11
N LEU A 122 28.57 -0.86 -7.28
CA LEU A 122 29.59 -1.26 -8.25
C LEU A 122 30.49 -0.10 -8.76
N HIS A 123 30.01 1.14 -8.65
CA HIS A 123 30.78 2.34 -8.99
C HIS A 123 31.80 2.76 -7.90
N CYS A 124 31.67 2.22 -6.68
CA CYS A 124 32.57 2.49 -5.55
C CYS A 124 32.70 1.24 -4.66
N ALA A 125 33.51 0.27 -5.10
CA ALA A 125 33.68 -1.00 -4.39
C ALA A 125 34.23 -0.84 -2.95
N ALA A 126 34.91 0.27 -2.64
CA ALA A 126 35.40 0.57 -1.30
C ALA A 126 34.28 0.76 -0.27
N ASP A 127 33.09 1.17 -0.71
CA ASP A 127 31.92 1.42 0.16
C ASP A 127 30.97 0.20 0.24
N MET A 128 31.28 -0.90 -0.46
CA MET A 128 30.45 -2.11 -0.45
C MET A 128 30.48 -2.82 0.90
N LYS A 129 29.29 -3.18 1.39
CA LYS A 129 29.07 -4.09 2.53
C LYS A 129 28.53 -5.43 2.01
N GLN A 130 28.50 -6.45 2.88
CA GLN A 130 27.96 -7.78 2.52
C GLN A 130 26.55 -7.72 1.92
N LYS A 131 25.68 -6.84 2.43
CA LYS A 131 24.32 -6.64 1.92
C LYS A 131 24.27 -6.20 0.45
N ASN A 132 25.31 -5.53 -0.04
CA ASN A 132 25.42 -5.07 -1.42
C ASN A 132 25.92 -6.19 -2.35
N VAL A 133 26.69 -7.15 -1.80
CA VAL A 133 27.17 -8.34 -2.51
C VAL A 133 26.06 -9.38 -2.66
N ASP A 134 25.20 -9.52 -1.66
CA ASP A 134 24.08 -10.47 -1.65
C ASP A 134 22.93 -10.07 -2.60
N ALA A 135 22.99 -8.87 -3.19
CA ALA A 135 21.98 -8.28 -4.07
C ALA A 135 22.13 -8.72 -5.53
#